data_AF-A0A4Y7QCG1-F1
#
_entry.id   AF-A0A4Y7QCG1-F1
#
_cell.length_a   1.000
_cell.length_b   1.000
_cell.length_c   1.000
_cell.angle_alpha   90.00
_cell.angle_beta   90.00
_cell.angle_gamma   90.00
#
_symmetry.space_group_name_H-M   'P 1'
#
loop_
_entity.id
_entity.type
_entity.pdbx_description
1 polymer ?
#
loop_
_entity_poly.entity_id
_entity_poly.type
_entity_poly.pdbx_seq_one_letter_code
_entity_poly.pdbx_strand_id
1 'polypeptide(L)'
;SPNGDKKQFQYQRAYRLSLDLKDSLYVYTSDQVKQIQEHSVLVQRTSATAHSVTDTLASSYVAAMSQVHALSDKMLLELHRLQASTAALPSHLQAQLSGLSASAKDLSAIMTSDAPLGEKITKLRNTVEERVTPLLEGAKEAVEGALKAVTGTTSEKTHEAKEKMTNGIGNGNQNGVAS
;
A
#
# COMPACT_ATOMS: atom_id res chain seq x y z
N SER A 1 35.46 -41.18 -9.02
CA SER A 1 35.71 -39.75 -8.77
C SER A 1 34.76 -39.20 -7.73
N PRO A 2 35.24 -38.75 -6.55
CA PRO A 2 34.41 -38.40 -5.39
C PRO A 2 33.77 -36.99 -5.45
N ASN A 3 33.74 -36.36 -6.63
CA ASN A 3 33.26 -35.00 -6.84
C ASN A 3 31.81 -34.92 -7.39
N GLY A 4 31.23 -36.02 -7.85
CA GLY A 4 29.85 -36.09 -8.33
C GLY A 4 28.83 -36.00 -7.19
N ASP A 5 29.07 -36.76 -6.12
CA ASP A 5 28.16 -36.87 -4.98
C ASP A 5 28.03 -35.53 -4.22
N LYS A 6 29.14 -34.84 -3.99
CA LYS A 6 29.16 -33.52 -3.31
C LYS A 6 28.35 -32.45 -4.07
N LYS A 7 28.40 -32.45 -5.41
CA LYS A 7 27.61 -31.51 -6.22
C LYS A 7 26.12 -31.82 -6.13
N GLN A 8 25.74 -33.09 -6.17
CA GLN A 8 24.35 -33.53 -6.06
C GLN A 8 23.73 -33.14 -4.70
N PHE A 9 24.46 -33.30 -3.59
CA PHE A 9 24.01 -32.85 -2.27
C PHE A 9 23.90 -31.32 -2.16
N GLN A 10 24.77 -30.56 -2.84
CA GLN A 10 24.67 -29.10 -2.86
C GLN A 10 23.45 -28.61 -3.66
N TYR A 11 23.12 -29.25 -4.79
CA TYR A 11 21.91 -28.94 -5.55
C TYR A 11 20.64 -29.20 -4.75
N GLN A 12 20.56 -30.33 -4.05
CA GLN A 12 19.41 -30.66 -3.20
C GLN A 12 19.23 -29.65 -2.07
N ARG A 13 20.33 -29.19 -1.46
CA ARG A 13 20.31 -28.17 -0.40
C ARG A 13 19.89 -26.80 -0.93
N ALA A 14 20.43 -26.38 -2.07
CA ALA A 14 20.05 -25.13 -2.71
C ALA A 14 18.59 -25.14 -3.16
N TYR A 15 18.10 -26.28 -3.65
CA TYR A 15 16.70 -26.45 -4.05
C TYR A 15 15.74 -26.36 -2.86
N ARG A 16 16.04 -27.04 -1.73
CA ARG A 16 15.25 -26.89 -0.50
C ARG A 16 15.27 -25.46 0.02
N LEU A 17 16.44 -24.82 0.05
CA LEU A 17 16.54 -23.40 0.42
C LEU A 17 15.70 -22.51 -0.50
N SER A 18 15.65 -22.79 -1.80
CA SER A 18 14.83 -22.04 -2.75
C SER A 18 13.34 -22.23 -2.52
N LEU A 19 12.91 -23.44 -2.13
CA LEU A 19 11.52 -23.72 -1.75
C LEU A 19 11.16 -23.00 -0.45
N ASP A 20 12.00 -23.10 0.58
CA ASP A 20 11.78 -22.42 1.87
C ASP A 20 11.74 -20.90 1.71
N LEU A 21 12.61 -20.33 0.87
CA LEU A 21 12.60 -18.91 0.51
C LEU A 21 11.34 -18.54 -0.26
N LYS A 22 10.91 -19.36 -1.22
CA LYS A 22 9.69 -19.12 -1.98
C LYS A 22 8.47 -19.12 -1.07
N ASP A 23 8.36 -20.09 -0.16
CA ASP A 23 7.23 -20.20 0.76
C ASP A 23 7.24 -19.05 1.77
N SER A 24 8.42 -18.68 2.29
CA SER A 24 8.58 -17.50 3.16
C SER A 24 8.22 -16.20 2.44
N LEU A 25 8.68 -16.02 1.21
CA LEU A 25 8.34 -14.86 0.37
C LEU A 25 6.85 -14.84 0.06
N TYR A 26 6.23 -15.98 -0.21
CA TYR A 26 4.81 -16.07 -0.52
C TYR A 26 3.95 -15.65 0.68
N VAL A 27 4.21 -16.20 1.86
CA VAL A 27 3.49 -15.83 3.09
C VAL A 27 3.68 -14.35 3.39
N TYR A 28 4.92 -13.87 3.38
CA TYR A 28 5.25 -12.47 3.64
C TYR A 28 4.55 -11.52 2.66
N THR A 29 4.58 -11.85 1.36
CA THR A 29 3.93 -11.02 0.33
C THR A 29 2.41 -11.05 0.49
N SER A 30 1.81 -12.20 0.84
CA SER A 30 0.37 -12.31 1.05
C SER A 30 -0.13 -11.44 2.21
N ASP A 31 0.64 -11.36 3.29
CA ASP A 31 0.31 -10.53 4.44
C ASP A 31 0.51 -9.04 4.12
N GLN A 32 1.56 -8.69 3.37
CA GLN A 32 1.74 -7.33 2.87
C GLN A 32 0.59 -6.87 1.96
N VAL A 33 0.10 -7.73 1.07
CA VAL A 33 -1.05 -7.42 0.21
C VAL A 33 -2.29 -7.14 1.04
N LYS A 34 -2.57 -7.97 2.07
CA LYS A 34 -3.71 -7.74 2.97
C LYS A 34 -3.58 -6.40 3.70
N GLN A 35 -2.40 -6.10 4.23
CA GLN A 35 -2.15 -4.82 4.92
C GLN A 35 -2.35 -3.62 3.99
N ILE A 36 -1.87 -3.69 2.75
CA ILE A 36 -2.06 -2.62 1.75
C ILE A 36 -3.55 -2.49 1.39
N GLN A 37 -4.29 -3.58 1.28
CA GLN A 37 -5.74 -3.56 1.02
C GLN A 37 -6.53 -2.93 2.17
N GLU A 38 -6.28 -3.35 3.41
CA GLU A 38 -6.91 -2.76 4.60
C GLU A 38 -6.63 -1.25 4.68
N HIS A 39 -5.40 -0.85 4.37
CA HIS A 39 -5.02 0.55 4.33
C HIS A 39 -5.72 1.32 3.21
N SER A 40 -5.90 0.73 2.03
CA SER A 40 -6.65 1.35 0.92
C SER A 40 -8.09 1.69 1.34
N VAL A 41 -8.77 0.78 2.03
CA VAL A 41 -10.13 1.01 2.55
C VAL A 41 -10.14 2.15 3.55
N LEU A 42 -9.14 2.24 4.42
CA LEU A 42 -9.04 3.28 5.43
C LEU A 42 -8.78 4.66 4.80
N VAL A 43 -7.89 4.75 3.81
CA VAL A 43 -7.63 5.97 3.05
C VAL A 43 -8.87 6.43 2.31
N GLN A 44 -9.58 5.51 1.63
CA GLN A 44 -10.82 5.83 0.92
C GLN A 44 -11.90 6.37 1.87
N ARG A 45 -12.09 5.73 3.03
CA ARG A 45 -13.06 6.19 4.03
C ARG A 45 -12.70 7.55 4.60
N THR A 46 -11.42 7.79 4.85
CA THR A 46 -10.92 9.08 5.34
C THR A 46 -11.11 10.17 4.29
N SER A 47 -10.80 9.88 3.02
CA SER A 47 -11.02 10.80 1.89
C SER A 47 -12.51 11.13 1.71
N ALA A 48 -13.39 10.13 1.73
CA ALA A 48 -14.83 10.34 1.68
C ALA A 48 -15.35 11.20 2.84
N THR A 49 -14.78 11.02 4.04
CA THR A 49 -15.12 11.84 5.22
C THR A 49 -14.62 13.28 5.04
N ALA A 50 -13.43 13.47 4.48
CA ALA A 50 -12.89 14.79 4.16
C ALA A 50 -13.76 15.54 3.15
N HIS A 51 -14.20 14.88 2.08
CA HIS A 51 -15.13 15.46 1.12
C HIS A 51 -16.49 15.77 1.76
N SER A 52 -17.04 14.87 2.58
CA SER A 52 -18.30 15.14 3.30
C SER A 52 -18.21 16.35 4.22
N VAL A 53 -17.05 16.55 4.88
CA VAL A 53 -16.78 17.75 5.70
C VAL A 53 -16.76 18.98 4.80
N THR A 54 -16.01 18.97 3.70
CA THR A 54 -15.94 20.09 2.75
C THR A 54 -17.31 20.45 2.18
N ASP A 55 -18.09 19.46 1.73
CA ASP A 55 -19.42 19.66 1.16
C ASP A 55 -20.41 20.23 2.20
N THR A 56 -20.35 19.72 3.43
CA THR A 56 -21.19 20.21 4.52
C THR A 56 -20.82 21.64 4.91
N LEU A 57 -19.53 21.95 4.95
CA LEU A 57 -19.00 23.30 5.21
C LEU A 57 -19.32 24.28 4.07
N ALA A 58 -19.43 23.79 2.83
CA ALA A 58 -19.87 24.57 1.67
C ALA A 58 -21.40 24.78 1.67
N SER A 59 -22.15 23.87 2.27
CA SER A 59 -23.59 24.03 2.49
C SER A 59 -23.88 25.10 3.55
N SER A 60 -25.10 25.63 3.55
CA SER A 60 -25.52 26.76 4.40
C SER A 60 -25.00 26.69 5.86
N TYR A 61 -24.60 27.84 6.39
CA TYR A 61 -23.96 27.99 7.71
C TYR A 61 -24.67 27.28 8.87
N VAL A 62 -26.02 27.30 8.91
CA VAL A 62 -26.81 26.73 10.01
C VAL A 62 -26.83 25.19 9.98
N ALA A 63 -26.89 24.58 8.79
CA ALA A 63 -26.82 23.12 8.64
C ALA A 63 -25.40 22.59 8.90
N ALA A 64 -24.38 23.37 8.50
CA ALA A 64 -23.00 23.09 8.83
C ALA A 64 -22.75 23.12 10.35
N MET A 65 -23.38 24.05 11.08
CA MET A 65 -23.16 24.25 12.51
C MET A 65 -23.36 22.98 13.36
N SER A 66 -24.45 22.23 13.14
CA SER A 66 -24.74 21.03 13.94
C SER A 66 -23.92 19.81 13.51
N GLN A 67 -23.54 19.74 12.23
CA GLN A 67 -22.88 18.57 11.67
C GLN A 67 -21.35 18.66 11.71
N VAL A 68 -20.78 19.87 11.71
CA VAL A 68 -19.33 20.09 11.64
C VAL A 68 -18.59 19.52 12.84
N HIS A 69 -19.13 19.66 14.05
CA HIS A 69 -18.50 19.06 15.23
C HIS A 69 -18.46 17.53 15.12
N ALA A 70 -19.59 16.90 14.80
CA ALA A 70 -19.68 15.45 14.67
C ALA A 70 -18.81 14.91 13.52
N LEU A 71 -18.79 15.60 12.37
CA LEU A 71 -17.97 15.22 11.21
C LEU A 71 -16.48 15.46 11.45
N SER A 72 -16.12 16.53 12.16
CA SER A 72 -14.73 16.83 12.52
C SER A 72 -14.19 15.85 13.56
N ASP A 73 -14.97 15.48 14.57
CA ASP A 73 -14.61 14.43 15.52
C ASP A 73 -14.42 13.09 14.81
N LYS A 74 -15.30 12.77 13.86
CA LYS A 74 -15.17 11.59 13.00
C LYS A 74 -13.88 11.67 12.16
N MET A 75 -13.59 12.82 11.55
CA MET A 75 -12.36 13.02 10.77
C MET A 75 -11.11 12.85 11.64
N LEU A 76 -11.07 13.44 12.83
CA LEU A 76 -9.95 13.29 13.77
C LEU A 76 -9.74 11.82 14.15
N LEU A 77 -10.83 11.10 14.41
CA LEU A 77 -10.78 9.66 14.69
C LEU A 77 -10.24 8.86 13.50
N GLU A 78 -10.68 9.18 12.29
CA GLU A 78 -10.21 8.53 11.06
C GLU A 78 -8.73 8.84 10.78
N LEU A 79 -8.28 10.09 10.98
CA LEU A 79 -6.87 10.46 10.85
C LEU A 79 -5.99 9.75 11.88
N HIS A 80 -6.45 9.61 13.14
CA HIS A 80 -5.76 8.82 14.15
C HIS A 80 -5.70 7.33 13.80
N ARG A 81 -6.78 6.75 13.28
CA ARG A 81 -6.78 5.37 12.79
C ARG A 81 -5.82 5.19 11.63
N LEU A 82 -5.80 6.13 10.69
CA LEU A 82 -4.90 6.11 9.55
C LEU A 82 -3.45 6.20 10.01
N GLN A 83 -3.14 7.09 10.96
CA GLN A 83 -1.82 7.16 11.59
C GLN A 83 -1.43 5.86 12.33
N ALA A 84 -2.35 5.22 13.05
CA ALA A 84 -2.04 3.96 13.72
C ALA A 84 -1.76 2.84 12.70
N SER A 85 -2.48 2.84 11.58
CA SER A 85 -2.30 1.87 10.50
C SER A 85 -1.03 2.12 9.68
N THR A 86 -0.50 3.36 9.62
CA THR A 86 0.73 3.64 8.86
C THR A 86 1.96 3.03 9.49
N ALA A 87 1.98 2.81 10.81
CA ALA A 87 3.08 2.14 11.50
C ALA A 87 3.30 0.69 11.01
N ALA A 88 2.26 0.05 10.47
CA ALA A 88 2.34 -1.29 9.89
C ALA A 88 2.83 -1.29 8.43
N LEU A 89 2.89 -0.12 7.77
CA LEU A 89 3.31 -0.02 6.37
C LEU A 89 4.85 0.01 6.22
N PRO A 90 5.36 -0.39 5.05
CA PRO A 90 6.76 -0.15 4.68
C PRO A 90 7.16 1.33 4.77
N SER A 91 8.43 1.58 5.14
CA SER A 91 8.98 2.92 5.39
C SER A 91 8.83 3.92 4.23
N HIS A 92 8.82 3.45 2.98
CA HIS A 92 8.61 4.31 1.81
C HIS A 92 7.18 4.86 1.74
N LEU A 93 6.18 4.10 2.20
CA LEU A 93 4.79 4.58 2.29
C LEU A 93 4.59 5.45 3.54
N GLN A 94 5.26 5.13 4.65
CA GLN A 94 5.21 5.94 5.86
C GLN A 94 5.63 7.40 5.62
N ALA A 95 6.64 7.61 4.76
CA ALA A 95 7.13 8.95 4.43
C ALA A 95 6.03 9.84 3.84
N GLN A 96 5.14 9.28 3.01
CA GLN A 96 4.05 10.03 2.37
C GLN A 96 2.91 10.41 3.32
N LEU A 97 2.81 9.71 4.47
CA LEU A 97 1.79 9.95 5.48
C LEU A 97 2.32 10.67 6.73
N SER A 98 3.59 11.05 6.75
CA SER A 98 4.23 11.75 7.88
C SER A 98 3.57 13.10 8.21
N GLY A 99 2.96 13.75 7.22
CA GLY A 99 2.23 15.02 7.39
C GLY A 99 0.86 14.87 8.07
N LEU A 100 0.31 13.66 8.13
CA LEU A 100 -1.06 13.42 8.60
C LEU A 100 -1.25 13.73 10.09
N SER A 101 -0.22 13.44 10.90
CA SER A 101 -0.23 13.73 12.34
C SER A 101 -0.23 15.23 12.63
N ALA A 102 0.51 16.00 11.82
CA ALA A 102 0.50 17.46 11.91
C ALA A 102 -0.88 18.01 11.54
N SER A 103 -1.50 17.52 10.46
CA SER A 103 -2.85 17.93 10.07
C SER A 103 -3.91 17.57 11.12
N ALA A 104 -3.84 16.39 11.73
CA ALA A 104 -4.75 16.01 12.82
C ALA A 104 -4.62 16.96 14.03
N LYS A 105 -3.38 17.33 14.38
CA LYS A 105 -3.10 18.29 15.45
C LYS A 105 -3.62 19.69 15.12
N ASP A 106 -3.46 20.14 13.87
CA ASP A 106 -3.97 21.43 13.39
C ASP A 106 -5.51 21.48 13.49
N LEU A 107 -6.20 20.43 13.01
CA LEU A 107 -7.66 20.32 13.10
C LEU A 107 -8.16 20.30 14.55
N SER A 108 -7.47 19.55 15.42
CA SER A 108 -7.78 19.52 16.85
C SER A 108 -7.62 20.89 17.49
N ALA A 109 -6.55 21.62 17.16
CA ALA A 109 -6.31 22.96 17.69
C ALA A 109 -7.39 23.95 17.24
N ILE A 110 -7.88 23.85 16.00
CA ILE A 110 -8.99 24.68 15.49
C ILE A 110 -10.27 24.38 16.28
N MET A 111 -10.58 23.11 16.49
CA MET A 111 -11.76 22.67 17.25
C MET A 111 -11.72 23.15 18.71
N THR A 112 -10.55 23.16 19.35
CA THR A 112 -10.39 23.59 20.76
C THR A 112 -10.08 25.07 20.94
N SER A 113 -9.86 25.83 19.87
CA SER A 113 -9.57 27.28 19.96
C SER A 113 -10.72 28.08 20.58
N ASP A 114 -10.47 29.28 21.09
CA ASP A 114 -11.52 30.15 21.65
C ASP A 114 -12.16 31.08 20.58
N ALA A 115 -11.94 30.76 19.30
CA ALA A 115 -12.41 31.59 18.20
C ALA A 115 -13.94 31.46 17.97
N PRO A 116 -14.61 32.51 17.46
CA PRO A 116 -16.00 32.42 17.02
C PRO A 116 -16.21 31.26 16.03
N LEU A 117 -17.36 30.61 16.12
CA LEU A 117 -17.62 29.38 15.35
C LEU A 117 -17.47 29.55 13.83
N GLY A 118 -17.88 30.69 13.28
CA GLY A 118 -17.69 30.95 11.84
C GLY A 118 -16.23 31.04 11.41
N GLU A 119 -15.36 31.53 12.29
CA GLU A 119 -13.92 31.55 12.06
C GLU A 119 -13.33 30.13 12.17
N LYS A 120 -13.81 29.32 13.12
CA LYS A 120 -13.42 27.90 13.25
C LYS A 120 -13.79 27.10 12.00
N ILE A 121 -15.02 27.27 11.50
CA ILE A 121 -15.53 26.63 10.28
C ILE A 121 -14.66 26.98 9.08
N THR A 122 -14.32 28.26 8.92
CA THR A 122 -13.46 28.73 7.83
C THR A 122 -12.05 28.16 7.93
N LYS A 123 -11.44 28.20 9.12
CA LYS A 123 -10.12 27.60 9.37
C LYS A 123 -10.10 26.10 9.16
N LEU A 124 -11.16 25.41 9.60
CA LEU A 124 -11.33 23.97 9.43
C LEU A 124 -11.38 23.62 7.95
N ARG A 125 -12.23 24.32 7.18
CA ARG A 125 -12.32 24.16 5.73
C ARG A 125 -10.97 24.32 5.06
N ASN A 126 -10.27 25.43 5.32
CA ASN A 126 -8.99 25.70 4.69
C ASN A 126 -7.96 24.62 5.05
N THR A 127 -7.93 24.17 6.31
CA THR A 127 -7.00 23.11 6.75
C THR A 127 -7.29 21.77 6.07
N VAL A 128 -8.56 21.43 5.88
CA VAL A 128 -8.98 20.20 5.18
C VAL A 128 -8.66 20.27 3.69
N GLU A 129 -8.96 21.39 3.03
CA GLU A 129 -8.71 21.59 1.60
C GLU A 129 -7.21 21.68 1.30
N GLU A 130 -6.45 22.46 2.06
CA GLU A 130 -5.04 22.77 1.76
C GLU A 130 -4.06 21.72 2.26
N ARG A 131 -4.41 20.96 3.32
CA ARG A 131 -3.47 20.02 3.95
C ARG A 131 -3.96 18.58 3.92
N VAL A 132 -5.19 18.32 4.35
CA VAL A 132 -5.69 16.94 4.49
C VAL A 132 -5.95 16.30 3.12
N THR A 133 -6.66 17.00 2.23
CA THR A 133 -6.99 16.50 0.90
C THR A 133 -5.75 16.09 0.07
N PRO A 134 -4.71 16.94 -0.09
CA PRO A 134 -3.55 16.55 -0.88
C PRO A 134 -2.76 15.39 -0.25
N LEU A 135 -2.72 15.29 1.09
CA LEU A 135 -2.07 14.16 1.77
C LEU A 135 -2.83 12.84 1.55
N LEU A 136 -4.17 12.88 1.57
CA LEU A 136 -4.99 11.69 1.32
C LEU A 136 -4.92 11.23 -0.13
N GLU A 137 -4.91 12.15 -1.10
CA GLU A 137 -4.74 11.79 -2.52
C GLU A 137 -3.34 11.23 -2.77
N GLY A 138 -2.28 11.86 -2.22
CA GLY A 138 -0.93 11.30 -2.31
C GLY A 138 -0.82 9.91 -1.69
N ALA A 139 -1.43 9.70 -0.52
CA ALA A 139 -1.46 8.39 0.13
C ALA A 139 -2.22 7.34 -0.70
N LYS A 140 -3.34 7.74 -1.33
CA LYS A 140 -4.12 6.88 -2.21
C LYS A 140 -3.31 6.46 -3.43
N GLU A 141 -2.65 7.39 -4.10
CA GLU A 141 -1.75 7.10 -5.23
C GLU A 141 -0.61 6.16 -4.82
N ALA A 142 -0.02 6.36 -3.64
CA ALA A 142 1.02 5.49 -3.09
C ALA A 142 0.53 4.05 -2.90
N VAL A 143 -0.64 3.90 -2.30
CA VAL A 143 -1.25 2.61 -1.99
C VAL A 143 -1.67 1.89 -3.27
N GLU A 144 -2.29 2.61 -4.22
CA GLU A 144 -2.64 2.06 -5.53
C GLU A 144 -1.41 1.65 -6.33
N GLY A 145 -0.34 2.46 -6.30
CA GLY A 145 0.94 2.15 -6.92
C GLY A 145 1.60 0.92 -6.31
N ALA A 146 1.63 0.82 -4.98
CA ALA A 146 2.16 -0.34 -4.27
C ALA A 146 1.34 -1.61 -4.57
N LEU A 147 0.00 -1.51 -4.58
CA LEU A 147 -0.86 -2.64 -4.92
C LEU A 147 -0.62 -3.11 -6.36
N LYS A 148 -0.56 -2.19 -7.32
CA LYS A 148 -0.26 -2.50 -8.74
C LYS A 148 1.12 -3.13 -8.90
N ALA A 149 2.14 -2.68 -8.17
CA ALA A 149 3.47 -3.26 -8.23
C ALA A 149 3.48 -4.71 -7.72
N VAL A 150 2.74 -5.01 -6.65
CA VAL A 150 2.68 -6.35 -6.06
C VAL A 150 1.78 -7.30 -6.87
N THR A 151 0.66 -6.82 -7.42
CA THR A 151 -0.23 -7.66 -8.24
C THR A 151 0.25 -7.78 -9.69
N GLY A 152 0.87 -6.74 -10.25
CA GLY A 152 1.38 -6.70 -11.62
C GLY A 152 2.63 -7.56 -11.83
N THR A 153 3.51 -7.67 -10.83
CA THR A 153 4.67 -8.59 -10.86
C THR A 153 4.28 -10.07 -10.93
N THR A 154 3.00 -10.41 -10.67
CA THR A 154 2.48 -11.77 -10.84
C THR A 154 2.11 -12.07 -12.31
N SER A 155 1.85 -11.06 -13.14
CA SER A 155 1.43 -11.24 -14.55
C SER A 155 2.56 -11.14 -15.58
N GLU A 156 3.69 -10.50 -15.27
CA GLU A 156 4.81 -10.34 -16.24
C GLU A 156 5.91 -11.41 -16.16
N LYS A 157 5.92 -12.29 -15.14
CA LYS A 157 6.92 -13.36 -15.03
C LYS A 157 6.52 -14.71 -15.63
N THR A 158 5.47 -14.77 -16.45
CA THR A 158 5.06 -16.00 -17.15
C THR A 158 5.43 -16.04 -18.62
N HIS A 159 6.00 -14.97 -19.18
CA HIS A 159 6.34 -14.91 -20.61
C HIS A 159 7.84 -15.06 -20.96
N GLU A 160 8.76 -15.03 -20.01
CA GLU A 160 10.21 -15.17 -20.31
C GLU A 160 10.86 -16.49 -19.83
N ALA A 161 10.09 -17.43 -19.30
CA ALA A 161 10.60 -18.76 -18.91
C ALA A 161 10.35 -19.86 -19.94
N LYS A 162 9.66 -19.58 -21.06
CA LYS A 162 9.26 -20.58 -22.06
C LYS A 162 10.06 -20.57 -23.36
N GLU A 163 11.10 -19.75 -23.50
CA GLU A 163 11.85 -19.60 -24.76
C GLU A 163 13.35 -19.99 -24.71
N LYS A 164 13.81 -20.65 -23.64
CA LYS A 164 15.18 -21.21 -23.60
C LYS A 164 15.30 -22.66 -23.10
N MET A 165 14.25 -23.45 -23.26
CA MET A 165 14.28 -24.91 -23.05
C MET A 165 13.71 -25.68 -24.26
N THR A 166 14.11 -25.30 -25.47
CA THR A 166 13.91 -26.12 -26.68
C THR A 166 15.14 -26.06 -27.57
N ASN A 167 16.25 -26.59 -27.09
CA ASN A 167 17.25 -27.21 -27.97
C ASN A 167 17.49 -28.63 -27.44
N GLY A 168 16.57 -29.54 -27.82
CA GLY A 168 16.82 -30.99 -27.77
C GLY A 168 18.09 -31.31 -28.57
N ILE A 169 19.03 -32.08 -28.05
CA ILE A 169 19.02 -33.54 -28.01
C ILE A 169 18.63 -34.13 -29.38
N GLY A 170 19.64 -34.58 -30.13
CA GLY A 170 19.43 -35.46 -31.28
C GLY A 170 20.60 -35.49 -32.26
N ASN A 171 21.70 -36.19 -31.92
CA ASN A 171 22.38 -36.96 -32.97
C ASN A 171 23.08 -38.18 -32.38
N GLY A 172 22.34 -39.29 -32.33
CA GLY A 172 22.86 -40.61 -32.07
C GLY A 172 23.49 -41.19 -33.33
N ASN A 173 24.79 -41.45 -33.23
CA ASN A 173 25.48 -42.67 -33.66
C ASN A 173 24.77 -43.57 -34.71
N GLN A 174 25.35 -43.67 -35.91
CA GLN A 174 25.27 -44.90 -36.71
C GLN A 174 26.68 -45.32 -37.11
N ASN A 175 27.20 -46.31 -36.39
CA ASN A 175 28.31 -47.16 -36.79
C ASN A 175 27.70 -48.41 -37.46
N GLY A 176 28.13 -48.74 -38.67
CA GLY A 176 27.66 -49.91 -39.43
C GLY A 176 28.70 -50.32 -40.47
N VAL A 177 29.06 -51.59 -40.44
CA VAL A 177 30.30 -52.21 -40.95
C VAL A 177 30.08 -52.92 -42.30
N ALA A 178 31.18 -53.04 -43.06
CA ALA A 178 31.55 -54.11 -44.01
C ALA A 178 30.65 -54.44 -45.23
N SER A 179 31.24 -54.34 -46.43
CA SER A 179 31.62 -55.47 -47.32
C SER A 179 32.57 -54.99 -48.41
#